data_AF-A0A7W0MXS4-F1
#
_entry.id   AF-A0A7W0MXS4-F1
#
_cell.length_a   1.000
_cell.length_b   1.000
_cell.length_c   1.000
_cell.angle_alpha   90.00
_cell.angle_beta   90.00
_cell.angle_gamma   90.00
#
_symmetry.space_group_name_H-M   'P 1'
#
loop_
_entity.id
_entity.type
_entity.pdbx_description
1 polymer ?
#
loop_
_entity_poly.entity_id
_entity_poly.type
_entity_poly.pdbx_seq_one_letter_code
_entity_poly.pdbx_strand_id
1 'polypeptide(L)'
;RRFLSLLALSAGATAAVSLAVGLALGADLDRAVSVGFYILGSFLLVAGFFVGNRGPARLKAGGDAEMGGAGGLFGVGIGSRKLRWATPAEREEALSSSAVFVALGFLLIVIGVLADSRVDLL
;
A
#
# COMPACT_ATOMS: atom_id res chain seq x y z
N ARG A 1 -13.48 -7.69 -11.02
CA ARG A 1 -14.01 -6.34 -11.37
C ARG A 1 -13.51 -5.27 -10.40
N ARG A 2 -13.82 -5.34 -9.10
CA ARG A 2 -13.35 -4.36 -8.10
C ARG A 2 -11.84 -4.14 -8.10
N PHE A 3 -11.05 -5.22 -8.16
CA PHE A 3 -9.59 -5.11 -8.25
C PHE A 3 -9.10 -4.36 -9.49
N LEU A 4 -9.67 -4.65 -10.67
CA LEU A 4 -9.32 -3.94 -11.91
C LEU A 4 -9.68 -2.45 -11.83
N SER A 5 -10.80 -2.09 -11.20
CA SER A 5 -11.15 -0.69 -10.96
C SER A 5 -10.15 0.00 -10.04
N LEU A 6 -9.70 -0.67 -8.96
CA LEU A 6 -8.66 -0.14 -8.07
C LEU A 6 -7.33 0.03 -8.80
N LEU A 7 -6.94 -0.94 -9.61
CA LEU A 7 -5.73 -0.88 -10.44
C LEU A 7 -5.80 0.27 -11.45
N ALA A 8 -6.90 0.37 -12.22
CA ALA A 8 -7.08 1.42 -13.21
C ALA A 8 -7.09 2.82 -12.56
N LEU A 9 -7.76 2.98 -11.42
CA LEU A 9 -7.81 4.23 -10.69
C LEU A 9 -6.45 4.62 -10.14
N SER A 10 -5.77 3.71 -9.44
CA SER A 10 -4.43 3.97 -8.88
C SER A 10 -3.41 4.24 -9.98
N ALA A 11 -3.43 3.47 -11.08
CA ALA A 11 -2.52 3.68 -12.19
C ALA A 11 -2.78 5.01 -12.90
N GLY A 12 -4.05 5.33 -13.19
CA GLY A 12 -4.43 6.58 -13.82
C GLY A 12 -4.10 7.79 -12.95
N ALA A 13 -4.38 7.72 -11.64
CA ALA A 13 -4.04 8.79 -10.71
C ALA A 13 -2.52 8.99 -10.60
N THR A 14 -1.74 7.90 -10.53
CA THR A 14 -0.27 7.97 -10.48
C THR A 14 0.29 8.60 -11.74
N ALA A 15 -0.14 8.12 -12.92
CA ALA A 15 0.31 8.68 -14.19
C ALA A 15 -0.04 10.17 -14.31
N ALA A 16 -1.27 10.57 -13.93
CA ALA A 16 -1.69 11.97 -14.00
C ALA A 16 -0.85 12.87 -13.08
N VAL A 17 -0.63 12.47 -11.83
CA VAL A 17 0.19 13.22 -10.86
C VAL A 17 1.64 13.29 -11.33
N SER A 18 2.21 12.18 -11.77
CA SER A 18 3.58 12.12 -12.25
C SER A 18 3.82 12.93 -13.50
N LEU A 19 2.88 12.94 -14.45
CA LEU A 19 2.94 13.81 -15.63
C LEU A 19 2.89 15.28 -15.24
N ALA A 20 1.98 15.65 -14.34
CA ALA A 20 1.88 17.04 -13.88
C ALA A 20 3.17 17.51 -13.19
N VAL A 21 3.75 16.66 -12.33
CA VAL A 21 5.03 16.95 -11.66
C VAL A 21 6.19 16.98 -12.66
N GLY A 22 6.27 16.02 -13.59
CA GLY A 22 7.30 15.97 -14.62
C GLY A 22 7.29 17.20 -15.51
N LEU A 23 6.11 17.63 -15.96
CA LEU A 23 5.92 18.86 -16.75
C LEU A 23 6.31 20.11 -15.97
N ALA A 24 5.92 20.21 -14.69
CA ALA A 24 6.27 21.35 -13.85
C ALA A 24 7.78 21.46 -13.59
N LEU A 25 8.50 20.33 -13.58
CA LEU A 25 9.94 20.27 -13.35
C LEU A 25 10.77 20.21 -14.64
N GLY A 26 10.13 20.19 -15.82
CA GLY A 26 10.81 20.08 -17.12
C GLY A 26 11.55 18.75 -17.33
N ALA A 27 11.07 17.67 -16.72
CA ALA A 27 11.68 16.34 -16.83
C ALA A 27 11.14 15.53 -18.01
N ASP A 28 11.89 14.52 -18.44
CA ASP A 28 11.44 13.52 -19.42
C ASP A 28 10.16 12.83 -18.91
N LEU A 29 9.10 12.80 -19.74
CA LEU A 29 7.77 12.37 -19.33
C LEU A 29 7.67 10.86 -19.03
N ASP A 30 8.32 10.05 -19.86
CA ASP A 30 8.46 8.60 -19.69
C ASP A 30 9.13 8.30 -18.34
N ARG A 31 10.19 9.02 -18.01
CA ARG A 31 10.90 8.88 -16.75
C ARG A 31 10.05 9.31 -15.56
N ALA A 32 9.37 10.45 -15.66
CA ALA A 32 8.54 10.96 -14.57
C ALA A 32 7.41 9.98 -14.22
N VAL A 33 6.75 9.43 -15.23
CA VAL A 33 5.68 8.43 -15.07
C VAL A 33 6.22 7.14 -14.46
N SER A 34 7.32 6.61 -14.99
CA SER A 34 7.94 5.37 -14.50
C SER A 34 8.37 5.49 -13.03
N VAL A 35 9.01 6.61 -12.67
CA VAL A 35 9.39 6.89 -11.27
C VAL A 35 8.17 6.98 -10.36
N GLY A 36 7.08 7.59 -10.80
CA GLY A 36 5.82 7.62 -10.04
C GLY A 36 5.28 6.23 -9.72
N PHE A 37 5.22 5.38 -10.73
CA PHE A 37 4.82 3.99 -10.59
C PHE A 37 5.73 3.21 -9.64
N TYR A 38 7.05 3.41 -9.71
CA TYR A 38 8.00 2.77 -8.80
C TYR A 38 7.82 3.24 -7.36
N ILE A 39 7.63 4.55 -7.14
CA ILE A 39 7.43 5.10 -5.79
C ILE A 39 6.15 4.54 -5.18
N LEU A 40 5.02 4.69 -5.87
CA LEU A 40 3.74 4.22 -5.32
C LEU A 40 3.71 2.70 -5.19
N GLY A 41 4.20 1.98 -6.21
CA GLY A 41 4.26 0.52 -6.19
C GLY A 41 5.11 0.00 -5.03
N SER A 42 6.30 0.56 -4.81
CA SER A 42 7.17 0.20 -3.68
C SER A 42 6.53 0.52 -2.35
N PHE A 43 5.88 1.68 -2.23
CA PHE A 43 5.14 2.04 -1.02
C PHE A 43 4.05 1.01 -0.68
N LEU A 44 3.26 0.59 -1.67
CA LEU A 44 2.20 -0.40 -1.48
C LEU A 44 2.77 -1.79 -1.11
N LEU A 45 3.90 -2.20 -1.69
CA LEU A 45 4.57 -3.44 -1.30
C LEU A 45 4.98 -3.41 0.18
N VAL A 46 5.62 -2.32 0.62
CA VAL A 46 6.04 -2.14 2.01
C VAL A 46 4.83 -2.10 2.95
N ALA A 47 3.79 -1.33 2.59
CA ALA A 47 2.56 -1.24 3.36
C ALA A 47 1.87 -2.62 3.46
N GLY A 48 1.78 -3.35 2.35
CA GLY A 48 1.24 -4.71 2.30
C GLY A 48 1.99 -5.65 3.24
N PHE A 49 3.32 -5.64 3.20
CA PHE A 49 4.14 -6.41 4.13
C PHE A 49 3.78 -6.12 5.59
N PHE A 50 3.69 -4.86 6.00
CA PHE A 50 3.34 -4.51 7.39
C PHE A 50 1.89 -4.85 7.75
N VAL A 51 0.94 -4.73 6.81
CA VAL A 51 -0.45 -5.12 7.01
C VAL A 51 -0.59 -6.63 7.20
N GLY A 52 0.13 -7.43 6.42
CA GLY A 52 0.15 -8.89 6.54
C GLY A 52 0.90 -9.38 7.78
N ASN A 53 1.95 -8.68 8.19
CA ASN A 53 2.80 -9.04 9.33
C ASN A 53 2.36 -8.41 10.67
N ARG A 54 1.09 -7.99 10.80
CA ARG A 54 0.54 -7.56 12.10
C ARG A 54 0.53 -8.77 13.05
N GLY A 55 1.63 -8.93 13.81
CA GLY A 55 1.95 -10.08 14.65
C GLY A 55 0.78 -10.55 15.53
N PRO A 56 0.75 -11.81 15.97
CA PRO A 56 -0.48 -12.49 16.42
C PRO A 56 -1.10 -11.94 17.72
N ALA A 57 -0.43 -11.01 18.40
CA ALA A 57 -0.92 -10.26 19.53
C ALA A 57 -1.76 -9.05 19.09
N ARG A 58 -2.95 -8.90 19.67
CA ARG A 58 -3.84 -7.75 19.54
C ARG A 58 -4.10 -7.15 20.91
N LEU A 59 -4.49 -5.89 20.91
CA LEU A 59 -4.85 -5.15 22.11
C LEU A 59 -6.33 -5.45 22.40
N LYS A 60 -6.64 -6.03 23.57
CA LYS A 60 -8.03 -6.13 24.04
C LYS A 60 -8.46 -4.72 24.42
N ALA A 61 -9.31 -4.10 23.60
CA ALA A 61 -10.04 -2.92 24.01
C ALA A 61 -10.87 -3.33 25.24
N GLY A 62 -10.60 -2.71 26.39
CA GLY A 62 -11.58 -2.67 27.47
C GLY A 62 -12.83 -1.98 26.94
N GLY A 63 -13.99 -2.38 27.43
CA GLY A 63 -15.30 -1.99 26.91
C GLY A 63 -15.46 -0.50 26.59
N ASP A 64 -16.34 -0.25 25.63
CA ASP A 64 -16.99 1.04 25.37
C ASP A 64 -16.10 2.17 24.85
N ALA A 65 -15.40 1.91 23.74
CA ALA A 65 -14.91 2.97 22.87
C ALA A 65 -15.24 2.65 21.40
N GLU A 66 -16.51 2.82 21.06
CA GLU A 66 -16.90 3.26 19.72
C GLU A 66 -16.25 4.62 19.46
N MET A 67 -15.04 4.64 18.89
CA MET A 67 -14.59 5.72 18.02
C MET A 67 -13.34 5.26 17.29
N GLY A 68 -13.40 5.28 15.96
CA GLY A 68 -12.23 5.09 15.12
C GLY A 68 -11.14 6.08 15.50
N GLY A 69 -9.90 5.58 15.56
CA GLY A 69 -8.71 6.41 15.65
C GLY A 69 -7.89 6.21 16.92
N ALA A 70 -6.57 6.16 16.74
CA ALA A 70 -5.53 6.23 17.77
C ALA A 70 -5.21 4.95 18.57
N GLY A 71 -5.34 3.77 17.95
CA GLY A 71 -4.30 2.75 18.15
C GLY A 71 -3.05 3.22 17.42
N GLY A 72 -2.11 3.86 18.13
CA GLY A 72 -0.96 4.58 17.56
C GLY A 72 -0.30 3.89 16.36
N LEU A 73 0.23 4.69 15.43
CA LEU A 73 0.82 4.31 14.15
C LEU A 73 1.83 3.13 14.21
N PHE A 74 2.31 2.77 15.40
CA PHE A 74 3.22 1.66 15.71
C PHE A 74 2.81 0.76 16.90
N GLY A 75 1.56 0.80 17.38
CA GLY A 75 1.10 -0.05 18.49
C GLY A 75 1.67 0.29 19.88
N VAL A 76 2.58 1.25 19.98
CA VAL A 76 3.17 1.70 21.25
C VAL A 76 2.19 2.63 21.98
N GLY A 77 1.36 2.06 22.84
CA GLY A 77 0.66 2.81 23.87
C GLY A 77 1.01 2.20 25.22
N ILE A 78 1.65 3.01 26.07
CA ILE A 78 2.03 2.70 27.44
C ILE A 78 0.75 2.75 28.29
N GLY A 79 0.01 1.66 28.28
CA GLY A 79 -1.16 1.47 29.10
C GLY A 79 -1.39 -0.03 29.18
N SER A 80 -1.79 -0.51 30.35
CA SER A 80 -2.02 -1.93 30.67
C SER A 80 -3.10 -2.55 29.75
N ARG A 81 -2.73 -2.81 28.51
CA ARG A 81 -3.58 -3.43 27.49
C ARG A 81 -3.46 -4.92 27.64
N LYS A 82 -4.55 -5.55 28.07
CA LYS A 82 -4.67 -7.00 28.05
C LYS A 82 -4.43 -7.47 26.61
N LEU A 83 -3.41 -8.29 26.38
CA LEU A 83 -3.13 -8.88 25.07
C LEU A 83 -4.18 -9.97 24.78
N ARG A 84 -4.73 -9.98 23.56
CA ARG A 84 -5.59 -11.04 23.02
C ARG A 84 -4.91 -11.62 21.77
N TRP A 85 -4.97 -12.93 21.59
CA TRP A 85 -4.55 -13.56 20.34
C TRP A 85 -5.54 -13.27 19.20
N ALA A 86 -5.00 -13.07 17.99
CA ALA A 86 -5.81 -12.86 16.79
C ALA A 86 -6.60 -14.13 16.43
N THR A 87 -7.89 -13.96 16.13
CA THR A 87 -8.77 -15.04 15.67
C THR A 87 -8.39 -15.47 14.24
N PRO A 88 -8.79 -16.67 13.78
CA PRO A 88 -8.55 -17.10 12.40
C PRO A 88 -9.09 -16.12 11.35
N ALA A 89 -10.30 -15.59 11.56
CA ALA A 89 -10.92 -14.61 10.65
C ALA A 89 -10.10 -13.31 10.54
N GLU A 90 -9.56 -12.81 11.65
CA GLU A 90 -8.69 -11.62 11.65
C GLU A 90 -7.37 -11.86 10.90
N ARG A 91 -6.87 -13.10 10.90
CA ARG A 91 -5.67 -13.46 10.13
C ARG A 91 -5.98 -13.51 8.63
N GLU A 92 -7.12 -14.10 8.27
CA GLU A 92 -7.57 -14.17 6.87
C GLU A 92 -7.80 -12.77 6.29
N GLU A 93 -8.41 -11.86 7.06
CA GLU A 93 -8.61 -10.48 6.65
C GLU A 93 -7.28 -9.72 6.47
N ALA A 94 -6.33 -9.92 7.38
CA ALA A 94 -4.99 -9.34 7.27
C ALA A 94 -4.23 -9.87 6.03
N LEU A 95 -4.30 -11.17 5.77
CA LEU A 95 -3.72 -11.81 4.58
C LEU A 95 -4.38 -11.31 3.30
N SER A 96 -5.70 -11.23 3.26
CA SER A 96 -6.46 -10.73 2.11
C SER A 96 -6.12 -9.26 1.82
N SER A 97 -6.10 -8.42 2.83
CA SER A 97 -5.72 -7.00 2.71
C SER A 97 -4.28 -6.86 2.23
N SER A 98 -3.35 -7.61 2.82
CA SER A 98 -1.95 -7.66 2.39
C SER A 98 -1.82 -8.10 0.94
N ALA A 99 -2.54 -9.13 0.52
CA ALA A 99 -2.50 -9.64 -0.85
C ALA A 99 -2.94 -8.58 -1.87
N VAL A 100 -3.97 -7.79 -1.54
CA VAL A 100 -4.40 -6.67 -2.39
C VAL A 100 -3.30 -5.62 -2.53
N PHE A 101 -2.69 -5.19 -1.42
CA PHE A 101 -1.60 -4.20 -1.45
C PHE A 101 -0.38 -4.70 -2.24
N VAL A 102 0.02 -5.96 -2.01
CA VAL A 102 1.18 -6.57 -2.69
C VAL A 102 0.91 -6.75 -4.18
N ALA A 103 -0.24 -7.30 -4.56
CA ALA A 103 -0.59 -7.50 -5.97
C ALA A 103 -0.72 -6.16 -6.71
N LEU A 104 -1.36 -5.17 -6.09
CA LEU A 104 -1.49 -3.83 -6.67
C LEU A 104 -0.13 -3.16 -6.82
N GLY A 105 0.70 -3.16 -5.77
CA GLY A 105 2.03 -2.57 -5.80
C GLY A 105 2.94 -3.21 -6.85
N PHE A 106 2.90 -4.54 -6.94
CA PHE A 106 3.66 -5.28 -7.95
C PHE A 106 3.22 -4.92 -9.38
N LEU A 107 1.92 -4.88 -9.66
CA LEU A 107 1.42 -4.52 -10.99
C LEU A 107 1.75 -3.09 -11.38
N LEU A 108 1.72 -2.14 -10.43
CA LEU A 108 2.15 -0.77 -10.70
C LEU A 108 3.63 -0.71 -11.06
N ILE A 109 4.50 -1.48 -10.39
CA ILE A 109 5.92 -1.57 -10.75
C ILE A 109 6.08 -2.13 -12.17
N VAL A 110 5.36 -3.19 -12.52
CA VAL A 110 5.38 -3.75 -13.89
C VAL A 110 4.98 -2.71 -14.91
N ILE A 111 3.91 -1.94 -14.65
CA ILE A 111 3.50 -0.83 -15.53
C ILE A 111 4.60 0.23 -15.64
N GLY A 112 5.26 0.57 -14.53
CA GLY A 112 6.40 1.48 -14.52
C GLY A 112 7.56 0.98 -15.39
N VAL A 113 7.90 -0.30 -15.31
CA VAL A 113 8.95 -0.91 -16.15
C VAL A 113 8.58 -0.84 -17.62
N LEU A 114 7.32 -1.13 -17.97
CA LEU A 114 6.84 -1.07 -19.35
C LEU A 114 6.78 0.37 -19.90
N ALA A 115 6.67 1.37 -19.03
CA ALA A 115 6.69 2.79 -19.41
C ALA A 115 8.10 3.37 -19.50
N ASP A 116 9.11 2.70 -18.94
CA ASP A 116 10.48 3.21 -18.86
C ASP A 116 11.25 2.88 -20.14
N SER A 117 11.41 3.89 -21.01
CA SER A 117 12.14 3.73 -22.27
C SER A 117 13.63 3.43 -22.09
N ARG A 118 14.17 3.63 -20.88
CA ARG A 118 15.58 3.42 -20.55
C ARG A 118 15.87 1.99 -20.10
N VAL A 119 14.85 1.17 -19.86
CA VAL A 119 15.01 -0.23 -19.50
C VAL A 119 14.96 -1.06 -20.77
N ASP A 120 16.13 -1.50 -21.24
CA ASP A 120 16.21 -2.48 -22.31
C ASP A 120 16.08 -3.89 -21.70
N LEU A 121 15.01 -4.62 -22.05
CA LEU A 121 14.72 -5.97 -21.54
C LEU A 121 15.15 -7.07 -22.53
N LEU A 122 15.83 -6.70 -23.62
CA LEU A 122 16.31 -7.56 -24.70
C LEU A 122 17.80 -7.30 -24.96
#